data_AF-A0A957WZF9-F1
#
_entry.id   AF-A0A957WZF9-F1
#
_cell.length_a   1.000
_cell.length_b   1.000
_cell.length_c   1.000
_cell.angle_alpha   90.00
_cell.angle_beta   90.00
_cell.angle_gamma   90.00
#
_symmetry.space_group_name_H-M   'P 1'
#
loop_
_entity.id
_entity.type
_entity.pdbx_description
1 polymer ?
#
loop_
_entity_poly.entity_id
_entity_poly.type
_entity_poly.pdbx_seq_one_letter_code
_entity_poly.pdbx_strand_id
1 'polypeptide(L)'
;PSRTPTVTNTPTPGPNSPFGVAQSTVLCDDSGDGGLLRVYVRDRLGAGLPGVEIEVIWSGGQDTFFTGFKPDIDPGYADFQMEPGELYQIKLLGAGFESAVPEVSIDDPTLCPDLPDDVKPSWQVVFQRGVN
;
A
#
# COMPACT_ATOMS: atom_id res chain seq x y z
N PRO A 1 6.29 36.16 -30.36
CA PRO A 1 5.40 34.97 -30.37
C PRO A 1 5.26 34.42 -28.93
N SER A 2 4.15 34.71 -28.27
CA SER A 2 3.88 34.25 -26.89
C SER A 2 3.14 32.91 -26.93
N ARG A 3 3.65 31.87 -26.27
CA ARG A 3 2.99 30.56 -26.15
C ARG A 3 1.99 30.63 -25.00
N THR A 4 0.70 30.59 -25.32
CA THR A 4 -0.38 30.43 -24.34
C THR A 4 -0.31 29.03 -23.72
N PRO A 5 -0.37 28.86 -22.38
CA PRO A 5 -0.46 27.55 -21.78
C PRO A 5 -1.82 26.93 -22.09
N THR A 6 -1.82 25.76 -22.74
CA THR A 6 -3.02 24.95 -22.94
C THR A 6 -3.47 24.38 -21.60
N VAL A 7 -4.71 24.68 -21.19
CA VAL A 7 -5.35 24.04 -20.04
C VAL A 7 -5.65 22.60 -20.43
N THR A 8 -4.84 21.65 -19.95
CA THR A 8 -5.13 20.23 -20.06
C THR A 8 -6.22 19.90 -19.04
N ASN A 9 -7.44 19.65 -19.51
CA ASN A 9 -8.49 19.06 -18.66
C ASN A 9 -8.07 17.64 -18.31
N THR A 10 -7.46 17.45 -17.14
CA THR A 10 -7.27 16.12 -16.57
C THR A 10 -8.66 15.59 -16.19
N PRO A 11 -9.11 14.44 -16.74
CA PRO A 11 -10.40 13.88 -16.37
C PRO A 11 -10.44 13.63 -14.87
N THR A 12 -11.46 14.17 -14.20
CA THR A 12 -11.69 13.90 -12.78
C THR A 12 -12.13 12.45 -12.62
N PRO A 13 -11.45 11.63 -11.81
CA PRO A 13 -11.84 10.26 -11.55
C PRO A 13 -13.28 10.18 -11.02
N GLY A 14 -14.12 9.39 -11.68
CA GLY A 14 -15.53 9.22 -11.32
C GLY A 14 -15.75 8.42 -10.03
N PRO A 15 -17.00 8.36 -9.52
CA PRO A 15 -17.41 7.58 -8.33
C PRO A 15 -16.88 6.14 -8.31
N ASN A 16 -16.83 5.52 -9.49
CA ASN A 16 -16.44 4.13 -9.73
C ASN A 16 -15.02 3.99 -10.29
N SER A 17 -14.18 5.02 -10.17
CA SER A 17 -12.78 4.89 -10.59
C SER A 17 -12.08 3.79 -9.78
N PRO A 18 -11.25 2.97 -10.43
CA PRO A 18 -10.50 1.91 -9.77
C PRO A 18 -9.60 2.48 -8.68
N PHE A 19 -9.16 1.60 -7.80
CA PHE A 19 -8.07 1.93 -6.89
C PHE A 19 -6.75 1.83 -7.65
N GLY A 20 -5.79 2.65 -7.25
CA GLY A 20 -4.41 2.52 -7.71
C GLY A 20 -3.47 2.59 -6.52
N VAL A 21 -2.23 2.18 -6.74
CA VAL A 21 -1.16 2.32 -5.76
C VAL A 21 -0.66 3.76 -5.81
N ALA A 22 -1.12 4.59 -4.87
CA ALA A 22 -0.68 5.97 -4.74
C ALA A 22 0.76 6.07 -4.19
N GLN A 23 1.13 5.11 -3.33
CA GLN A 23 2.44 5.07 -2.71
C GLN A 23 2.84 3.63 -2.40
N SER A 24 4.12 3.35 -2.61
CA SER A 24 4.76 2.07 -2.35
C SER A 24 6.17 2.40 -1.90
N THR A 25 6.42 2.38 -0.59
CA THR A 25 7.69 2.86 -0.04
C THR A 25 8.20 1.96 1.08
N VAL A 26 9.51 1.77 1.12
CA VAL A 26 10.17 1.15 2.25
C VAL A 26 10.26 2.15 3.41
N LEU A 27 10.04 1.66 4.63
CA LEU A 27 10.22 2.40 5.85
C LEU A 27 11.38 1.76 6.63
N CYS A 28 12.43 2.53 6.85
CA CYS A 28 13.58 2.09 7.64
C CYS A 28 13.31 2.35 9.13
N ASP A 29 12.35 1.63 9.70
CA ASP A 29 11.97 1.71 11.11
C ASP A 29 12.15 0.39 11.84
N ASP A 30 12.36 0.48 13.16
CA ASP A 30 12.52 -0.69 14.03
C ASP A 30 11.16 -1.31 14.35
N SER A 31 10.64 -2.08 13.39
CA SER A 31 9.38 -2.82 13.54
C SER A 31 9.60 -4.28 13.97
N GLY A 32 10.82 -4.66 14.38
CA GLY A 32 11.19 -6.00 14.81
C GLY A 32 11.71 -6.93 13.69
N ASP A 33 11.86 -8.21 14.03
CA ASP A 33 12.63 -9.20 13.25
C ASP A 33 12.11 -9.48 11.83
N GLY A 34 10.81 -9.27 11.58
CA GLY A 34 10.18 -9.58 10.30
C GLY A 34 9.76 -8.38 9.47
N GLY A 35 9.88 -7.14 9.98
CA GLY A 35 9.33 -5.95 9.32
C GLY A 35 7.80 -5.95 9.26
N LEU A 36 7.18 -4.80 9.04
CA LEU A 36 5.72 -4.68 8.99
C LEU A 36 5.23 -4.19 7.63
N LEU A 37 4.30 -4.90 7.01
CA LEU A 37 3.57 -4.39 5.85
C LEU A 37 2.40 -3.53 6.35
N ARG A 38 2.49 -2.22 6.14
CA ARG A 38 1.47 -1.22 6.47
C ARG A 38 0.66 -0.91 5.23
N VAL A 39 -0.64 -1.16 5.27
CA VAL A 39 -1.55 -0.89 4.17
C VAL A 39 -2.54 0.20 4.58
N TYR A 40 -2.63 1.23 3.75
CA TYR A 40 -3.66 2.27 3.88
C TYR A 40 -4.55 2.25 2.66
N VAL A 41 -5.86 2.18 2.87
CA VAL A 41 -6.85 2.29 1.80
C VAL A 41 -7.62 3.60 1.95
N ARG A 42 -7.55 4.45 0.94
CA ARG A 42 -8.10 5.81 0.95
C ARG A 42 -9.08 6.05 -0.17
N ASP A 43 -10.09 6.87 0.10
CA ASP A 43 -10.98 7.39 -0.93
C ASP A 43 -10.32 8.51 -1.76
N ARG A 44 -11.08 9.10 -2.69
CA ARG A 44 -10.59 10.20 -3.55
C ARG A 44 -10.21 11.48 -2.78
N LEU A 45 -10.77 11.67 -1.59
CA LEU A 45 -10.50 12.81 -0.71
C LEU A 45 -9.34 12.54 0.25
N GLY A 46 -8.77 11.32 0.22
CA GLY A 46 -7.71 10.89 1.11
C GLY A 46 -8.20 10.36 2.46
N ALA A 47 -9.51 10.18 2.65
CA ALA A 47 -10.06 9.63 3.88
C ALA A 47 -9.92 8.10 3.91
N GLY A 48 -9.54 7.56 5.07
CA GLY A 48 -9.42 6.12 5.30
C GLY A 48 -10.75 5.38 5.11
N LEU A 49 -10.71 4.26 4.38
CA LEU A 49 -11.86 3.40 4.13
C LEU A 49 -11.77 2.14 5.02
N PRO A 50 -12.59 2.02 6.08
CA PRO A 50 -12.68 0.80 6.88
C PRO A 50 -13.43 -0.32 6.14
N GLY A 51 -13.22 -1.56 6.58
CA GLY A 51 -13.92 -2.74 6.07
C GLY A 51 -13.52 -3.15 4.65
N VAL A 52 -12.37 -2.69 4.17
CA VAL A 52 -11.80 -3.13 2.89
C VAL A 52 -11.01 -4.40 3.14
N GLU A 53 -11.34 -5.45 2.38
CA GLU A 53 -10.63 -6.73 2.41
C GLU A 53 -9.34 -6.63 1.60
N ILE A 54 -8.24 -7.09 2.20
CA ILE A 54 -6.90 -7.11 1.63
C ILE A 54 -6.43 -8.55 1.59
N GLU A 55 -5.97 -8.99 0.43
CA GLU A 55 -5.30 -10.28 0.24
C GLU A 55 -3.81 -10.05 0.03
N VAL A 56 -2.99 -10.77 0.78
CA VAL A 56 -1.54 -10.79 0.65
C VAL A 56 -1.13 -12.18 0.23
N ILE A 57 -0.38 -12.29 -0.87
CA ILE A 57 0.05 -13.57 -1.47
C ILE A 57 1.58 -13.60 -1.50
N TRP A 58 2.18 -14.70 -1.07
CA TRP A 58 3.61 -14.96 -1.16
C TRP A 58 3.86 -16.40 -1.60
N SER A 59 5.13 -16.84 -1.65
CA SER A 59 5.46 -18.17 -2.19
C SER A 59 4.91 -19.30 -1.32
N GLY A 60 4.84 -19.07 0.00
CA GLY A 60 4.37 -20.02 1.00
C GLY A 60 2.85 -20.07 1.21
N GLY A 61 2.09 -19.12 0.65
CA GLY A 61 0.63 -19.08 0.83
C GLY A 61 -0.01 -17.73 0.58
N GLN A 62 -1.19 -17.54 1.17
CA GLN A 62 -1.92 -16.28 1.16
C GLN A 62 -2.61 -16.07 2.50
N ASP A 63 -2.85 -14.81 2.84
CA ASP A 63 -3.63 -14.40 4.00
C ASP A 63 -4.58 -13.26 3.64
N THR A 64 -5.70 -13.17 4.34
CA THR A 64 -6.69 -12.10 4.16
C THR A 64 -7.01 -11.40 5.47
N PHE A 65 -7.04 -10.07 5.41
CA PHE A 65 -7.35 -9.22 6.55
C PHE A 65 -8.12 -7.97 6.11
N PHE A 66 -8.64 -7.19 7.06
CA PHE A 66 -9.48 -6.03 6.74
C PHE A 66 -8.97 -4.75 7.39
N THR A 67 -9.22 -3.63 6.72
CA THR A 67 -9.02 -2.30 7.28
C THR A 67 -10.05 -1.95 8.35
N GLY A 68 -9.71 -1.02 9.25
CA GLY A 68 -10.64 -0.45 10.23
C GLY A 68 -10.63 -1.10 11.61
N PHE A 69 -9.79 -2.12 11.83
CA PHE A 69 -9.58 -2.71 13.17
C PHE A 69 -8.61 -1.90 14.06
N LYS A 70 -7.96 -0.87 13.51
CA LYS A 70 -7.05 0.03 14.23
C LYS A 70 -7.40 1.50 13.98
N PRO A 71 -8.59 1.95 14.43
CA PRO A 71 -9.09 3.30 14.15
C PRO A 71 -8.26 4.42 14.78
N ASP A 72 -7.45 4.11 15.80
CA ASP A 72 -6.53 5.07 16.42
C ASP A 72 -5.36 5.46 15.50
N ILE A 73 -5.06 4.66 14.46
CA ILE A 73 -4.03 4.94 13.46
C ILE A 73 -4.66 5.65 12.26
N ASP A 74 -5.57 4.96 11.56
CA ASP A 74 -6.39 5.50 10.47
C ASP A 74 -7.55 4.52 10.21
N PRO A 75 -8.77 5.01 9.89
CA PRO A 75 -9.90 4.12 9.60
C PRO A 75 -9.65 3.15 8.45
N GLY A 76 -8.78 3.50 7.49
CA GLY A 76 -8.37 2.66 6.37
C GLY A 76 -7.06 1.91 6.58
N TYR A 77 -6.54 1.85 7.81
CA TYR A 77 -5.30 1.14 8.12
C TYR A 77 -5.52 -0.35 8.38
N ALA A 78 -4.56 -1.14 7.90
CA ALA A 78 -4.31 -2.50 8.30
C ALA A 78 -2.80 -2.80 8.24
N ASP A 79 -2.37 -3.84 8.95
CA ASP A 79 -0.99 -4.30 8.95
C ASP A 79 -0.89 -5.82 8.90
N PHE A 80 0.22 -6.27 8.33
CA PHE A 80 0.58 -7.68 8.20
C PHE A 80 2.04 -7.86 8.58
N GLN A 81 2.32 -8.87 9.41
CA GLN A 81 3.68 -9.22 9.82
C GLN A 81 4.37 -9.93 8.65
N MET A 82 5.44 -9.35 8.12
CA MET A 82 6.20 -9.95 7.04
C MET A 82 7.21 -10.98 7.59
N GLU A 83 7.65 -11.86 6.70
CA GLU A 83 8.71 -12.83 6.91
C GLU A 83 9.86 -12.57 5.91
N PRO A 84 11.12 -12.72 6.33
CA PRO A 84 12.26 -12.63 5.43
C PRO A 84 12.24 -13.73 4.37
N GLY A 85 12.76 -13.43 3.18
CA GLY A 85 12.89 -14.35 2.05
C GLY A 85 11.66 -14.42 1.15
N GLU A 86 10.62 -13.63 1.44
CA GLU A 86 9.34 -13.67 0.74
C GLU A 86 9.10 -12.41 -0.10
N LEU A 87 8.48 -12.63 -1.26
CA LEU A 87 7.95 -11.57 -2.11
C LEU A 87 6.42 -11.56 -1.98
N TYR A 88 5.88 -10.44 -1.53
CA TYR A 88 4.48 -10.28 -1.24
C TYR A 88 3.77 -9.48 -2.34
N GLN A 89 2.65 -10.00 -2.81
CA GLN A 89 1.71 -9.32 -3.70
C GLN A 89 0.48 -8.88 -2.89
N ILE A 90 0.16 -7.60 -2.91
CA ILE A 90 -0.98 -7.05 -2.16
C ILE A 90 -2.14 -6.76 -3.11
N LYS A 91 -3.33 -7.24 -2.78
CA LYS A 91 -4.55 -7.04 -3.57
C LYS A 91 -5.67 -6.53 -2.69
N LEU A 92 -6.50 -5.65 -3.24
CA LEU A 92 -7.78 -5.30 -2.64
C LEU A 92 -8.85 -6.25 -3.19
N LEU A 93 -9.67 -6.82 -2.31
CA LEU A 93 -10.76 -7.72 -2.70
C LEU A 93 -12.13 -7.01 -2.61
N GLY A 94 -13.04 -7.42 -3.50
CA GLY A 94 -14.43 -6.96 -3.55
C GLY A 94 -14.81 -6.22 -4.83
N ALA A 95 -16.11 -5.89 -4.96
CA ALA A 95 -16.64 -5.21 -6.14
C ALA A 95 -16.15 -3.75 -6.22
N GLY A 96 -15.47 -3.39 -7.31
CA GLY A 96 -14.96 -2.03 -7.55
C GLY A 96 -13.54 -1.76 -7.02
N PHE A 97 -12.82 -2.82 -6.62
CA PHE A 97 -11.44 -2.74 -6.11
C PHE A 97 -10.41 -3.31 -7.09
N GLU A 98 -10.60 -3.13 -8.40
CA GLU A 98 -9.54 -3.43 -9.35
C GLU A 98 -8.40 -2.44 -9.14
N SER A 99 -7.23 -2.92 -8.74
CA SER A 99 -6.05 -2.10 -8.45
C SER A 99 -4.79 -2.75 -8.99
N ALA A 100 -3.77 -1.92 -9.25
CA ALA A 100 -2.41 -2.39 -9.41
C ALA A 100 -2.00 -3.23 -8.18
N VAL A 101 -1.23 -4.29 -8.44
CA VAL A 101 -0.75 -5.24 -7.44
C VAL A 101 0.71 -4.91 -7.15
N PRO A 102 1.02 -4.17 -6.06
CA PRO A 102 2.40 -3.90 -5.71
C PRO A 102 3.08 -5.18 -5.24
N GLU A 103 4.32 -5.38 -5.68
CA GLU A 103 5.20 -6.47 -5.27
C GLU A 103 6.26 -5.93 -4.31
N VAL A 104 6.41 -6.57 -3.16
CA VAL A 104 7.12 -6.00 -2.02
C VAL A 104 7.97 -7.04 -1.31
N SER A 105 9.21 -6.69 -0.97
CA SER A 105 10.14 -7.55 -0.24
C SER A 105 11.01 -6.69 0.68
N ILE A 106 11.48 -7.33 1.76
CA ILE A 106 12.32 -6.74 2.82
C ILE A 106 13.76 -7.26 2.78
N ASP A 107 14.11 -8.05 1.77
CA ASP A 107 15.39 -8.78 1.70
C ASP A 107 16.51 -8.01 0.99
N ASP A 108 16.21 -6.84 0.44
CA ASP A 108 17.21 -6.02 -0.24
C ASP A 108 18.01 -5.21 0.80
N PRO A 109 19.30 -5.54 1.03
CA PRO A 109 20.13 -4.89 2.04
C PRO A 109 20.50 -3.45 1.68
N THR A 110 20.22 -3.01 0.45
CA THR A 110 20.47 -1.65 0.00
C THR A 110 19.33 -0.69 0.31
N LEU A 111 18.16 -1.19 0.73
CA LEU A 111 17.00 -0.36 1.04
C LEU A 111 17.23 0.51 2.28
N CYS A 112 17.89 -0.03 3.30
CA CYS A 112 18.09 0.61 4.59
C CYS A 112 19.50 0.33 5.13
N PRO A 113 20.54 1.01 4.61
CA PRO A 113 21.94 0.75 4.99
C PRO A 113 22.25 1.13 6.45
N ASP A 114 21.42 1.96 7.08
CA ASP A 114 21.59 2.42 8.45
C ASP A 114 20.85 1.53 9.48
N LEU A 115 20.05 0.55 9.03
CA LEU A 115 19.38 -0.39 9.93
C LEU A 115 20.35 -1.49 10.40
N PRO A 116 20.26 -1.93 11.67
CA PRO A 116 20.99 -3.10 12.15
C PRO A 116 20.64 -4.37 11.34
N ASP A 117 21.58 -5.30 11.21
CA ASP A 117 21.42 -6.53 10.42
C ASP A 117 20.26 -7.43 10.91
N ASP A 118 19.96 -7.39 12.21
CA ASP A 118 18.87 -8.12 12.87
C ASP A 118 17.50 -7.47 12.66
N VAL A 119 17.45 -6.18 12.32
CA VAL A 119 16.20 -5.47 12.07
C VAL A 119 15.86 -5.55 10.59
N LYS A 120 14.58 -5.80 10.28
CA LYS A 120 14.09 -5.76 8.90
C LYS A 120 13.26 -4.50 8.67
N PRO A 121 13.37 -3.88 7.49
CA PRO A 121 12.59 -2.69 7.17
C PRO A 121 11.11 -3.03 7.07
N SER A 122 10.27 -2.04 7.28
CA SER A 122 8.84 -2.15 7.02
C SER A 122 8.52 -1.65 5.61
N TRP A 123 7.30 -1.89 5.18
CA TRP A 123 6.79 -1.37 3.92
C TRP A 123 5.49 -0.63 4.13
N GLN A 124 5.28 0.44 3.38
CA GLN A 124 4.03 1.18 3.36
C GLN A 124 3.46 1.22 1.96
N VAL A 125 2.28 0.65 1.81
CA VAL A 125 1.46 0.68 0.60
C VAL A 125 0.23 1.53 0.85
N VAL A 126 0.00 2.51 -0.01
CA VAL A 126 -1.22 3.33 0.02
C VAL A 126 -1.99 3.08 -1.26
N PHE A 127 -3.17 2.47 -1.11
CA PHE A 127 -4.17 2.40 -2.16
C PHE A 127 -5.05 3.65 -2.07
N GLN A 128 -5.26 4.32 -3.20
CA GLN A 128 -6.17 5.45 -3.26
C GLN A 128 -7.11 5.30 -4.44
N ARG A 129 -8.38 5.64 -4.22
CA ARG A 129 -9.36 5.65 -5.32
C ARG A 129 -9.03 6.77 -6.31
N GLY A 130 -9.04 6.46 -7.60
CA GLY A 130 -8.89 7.46 -8.66
C GLY A 130 -7.46 7.87 -9.02
N VAL A 131 -6.46 7.17 -8.51
CA VAL A 131 -5.10 7.19 -9.07
C VAL A 131 -4.98 6.06 -10.09
N ASN A 132 -4.38 6.34 -11.24
CA ASN A 132 -4.20 5.42 -12.36
C ASN A 132 -2.73 5.44 -12.78
#